data_AF-A0A7C6H1B6-F1
#
_entry.id   AF-A0A7C6H1B6-F1
#
_cell.length_a   1.000
_cell.length_b   1.000
_cell.length_c   1.000
_cell.angle_alpha   90.00
_cell.angle_beta   90.00
_cell.angle_gamma   90.00
#
_symmetry.space_group_name_H-M   'P 1'
#
loop_
_entity.id
_entity.type
_entity.pdbx_description
1 polymer ?
#
loop_
_entity_poly.entity_id
_entity_poly.type
_entity_poly.pdbx_seq_one_letter_code
_entity_poly.pdbx_strand_id
1 'polypeptide(L)'
;MLITLDLDGVLMKNPFSTAVFPAITKLLGEKEGLSHGEVMALIREEVKARAAGKDYVAAYDWDGIVAAVGRRLSFQGNIDVAELVRENCTPEHIHSYPGVHETLAQLKEAGHALVALTNGFAKYQVPVLEALGLMQYLAGVYTPEIAGFAKPDAEFFAAVRRDFGLPHLHVGDTVAHDLWGANKSGAWSVWVYHDLPREIAELPLQERTRHPELLSIIERALAKDLMVSGYPELTAEDCLPHFVTAEISDLVEIVELVEGYTEAAQ
;
A
#
# COMPACT_ATOMS: atom_id res chain seq x y z
N MET A 1 -12.43 -15.26 8.02
CA MET A 1 -12.00 -13.85 8.20
C MET A 1 -11.99 -13.09 6.87
N LEU A 2 -12.14 -11.75 6.88
CA LEU A 2 -11.77 -10.86 5.78
C LEU A 2 -10.33 -10.39 5.97
N ILE A 3 -9.48 -10.61 4.96
CA ILE A 3 -8.09 -10.19 4.93
C ILE A 3 -7.93 -9.20 3.78
N THR A 4 -7.75 -7.93 4.11
CA THR A 4 -7.39 -6.91 3.13
C THR A 4 -5.88 -6.76 3.06
N LEU A 5 -5.34 -6.68 1.85
CA LEU A 5 -3.92 -6.66 1.55
C LEU A 5 -3.60 -5.37 0.80
N ASP A 6 -2.65 -4.57 1.28
CA ASP A 6 -1.97 -3.65 0.37
C ASP A 6 -1.24 -4.45 -0.72
N LEU A 7 -0.85 -3.77 -1.80
CA LEU A 7 -0.21 -4.39 -2.93
C LEU A 7 1.29 -4.14 -2.94
N ASP A 8 1.69 -2.87 -2.93
CA ASP A 8 3.06 -2.46 -3.18
C ASP A 8 3.86 -2.58 -1.89
N GLY A 9 4.92 -3.38 -1.89
CA GLY A 9 5.65 -3.67 -0.65
C GLY A 9 5.04 -4.80 0.20
N VAL A 10 3.87 -5.32 -0.17
CA VAL A 10 3.26 -6.49 0.49
C VAL A 10 3.16 -7.69 -0.45
N LEU A 11 2.42 -7.57 -1.55
CA LEU A 11 2.22 -8.65 -2.51
C LEU A 11 3.20 -8.56 -3.68
N MET A 12 3.50 -7.36 -4.14
CA MET A 12 4.23 -7.16 -5.39
C MET A 12 5.10 -5.91 -5.41
N LYS A 13 6.03 -5.91 -6.36
CA LYS A 13 6.71 -4.72 -6.85
C LYS A 13 6.09 -4.30 -8.18
N ASN A 14 5.66 -3.05 -8.29
CA ASN A 14 5.15 -2.45 -9.51
C ASN A 14 6.27 -1.76 -10.35
N PRO A 15 5.98 -1.35 -11.60
CA PRO A 15 7.00 -0.78 -12.49
C PRO A 15 7.25 0.73 -12.30
N PHE A 16 6.62 1.39 -11.30
CA PHE A 16 6.64 2.86 -11.22
C PHE A 16 8.04 3.43 -11.05
N SER A 17 8.81 2.90 -10.09
CA SER A 17 10.15 3.41 -9.80
C SER A 17 11.19 3.03 -10.84
N THR A 18 10.98 1.92 -11.56
CA THR A 18 11.99 1.31 -12.45
C THR A 18 11.79 1.68 -13.91
N ALA A 19 10.55 1.96 -14.34
CA ALA A 19 10.23 2.24 -15.74
C ALA A 19 9.33 3.47 -15.92
N VAL A 20 8.21 3.56 -15.20
CA VAL A 20 7.17 4.57 -15.47
C VAL A 20 7.65 5.99 -15.13
N PHE A 21 8.11 6.24 -13.90
CA PHE A 21 8.65 7.55 -13.54
C PHE A 21 9.91 7.93 -14.32
N PRO A 22 10.89 7.03 -14.55
CA PRO A 22 11.99 7.31 -15.47
C PRO A 22 11.54 7.79 -16.86
N ALA A 23 10.54 7.13 -17.47
CA ALA A 23 9.98 7.54 -18.76
C ALA A 23 9.29 8.92 -18.69
N ILE A 24 8.41 9.12 -17.69
CA ILE A 24 7.69 10.39 -17.48
C ILE A 24 8.67 11.55 -17.30
N THR A 25 9.62 11.40 -16.39
CA THR A 25 10.55 12.47 -16.04
C THR A 25 11.49 12.82 -17.18
N LYS A 26 11.89 11.83 -17.99
CA LYS A 26 12.65 12.08 -19.22
C LYS A 26 11.86 12.94 -20.20
N LEU A 27 10.60 12.60 -20.47
CA LEU A 27 9.73 13.34 -21.40
C LEU A 27 9.45 14.77 -20.91
N LEU A 28 9.13 14.92 -19.63
CA LEU A 28 8.80 16.22 -19.05
C LEU A 28 10.03 17.12 -18.87
N GLY A 29 11.19 16.54 -18.56
CA GLY A 29 12.42 17.28 -18.32
C GLY A 29 13.17 17.69 -19.59
N GLU A 30 12.96 17.01 -20.72
CA GLU A 30 13.75 17.16 -21.95
C GLU A 30 13.84 18.61 -22.45
N LYS A 31 12.71 19.31 -22.53
CA LYS A 31 12.65 20.66 -23.09
C LYS A 31 13.32 21.71 -22.21
N GLU A 32 13.11 21.60 -20.90
CA GLU A 32 13.57 22.58 -19.91
C GLU A 32 14.94 22.19 -19.30
N GLY A 33 15.53 21.06 -19.74
CA GLY A 33 16.80 20.55 -19.23
C GLY A 33 16.76 20.08 -17.78
N LEU A 34 15.58 19.72 -17.27
CA LEU A 34 15.40 19.29 -15.88
C LEU A 34 15.85 17.84 -15.69
N SER A 35 16.52 17.59 -14.57
CA SER A 35 16.89 16.25 -14.13
C SER A 35 15.68 15.45 -13.65
N HIS A 36 15.85 14.12 -13.58
CA HIS A 36 14.86 13.22 -12.98
C HIS A 36 14.41 13.69 -11.58
N GLY A 37 15.37 14.10 -10.74
CA GLY A 37 15.09 14.54 -9.38
C GLY A 37 14.25 15.82 -9.32
N GLU A 38 14.50 16.78 -10.21
CA GLU A 38 13.75 18.03 -10.28
C GLU A 38 12.31 17.80 -10.74
N VAL A 39 12.09 16.97 -11.77
CA VAL A 39 10.72 16.63 -12.18
C VAL A 39 9.99 15.82 -11.11
N MET A 40 10.67 14.87 -10.44
CA MET A 40 10.09 14.15 -9.31
C MET A 40 9.73 15.07 -8.14
N ALA A 41 10.49 16.15 -7.91
CA ALA A 41 10.13 17.14 -6.90
C ALA A 41 8.80 17.83 -7.25
N LEU A 42 8.61 18.23 -8.52
CA LEU A 42 7.34 18.82 -8.99
C LEU A 42 6.15 17.86 -8.88
N ILE A 43 6.36 16.58 -9.17
CA ILE A 43 5.34 15.53 -9.00
C ILE A 43 4.96 15.39 -7.53
N ARG A 44 5.94 15.33 -6.62
CA ARG A 44 5.68 15.24 -5.18
C ARG A 44 4.99 16.50 -4.62
N GLU A 45 5.34 17.68 -5.12
CA GLU A 45 4.65 18.92 -4.78
C GLU A 45 3.17 18.87 -5.15
N GLU A 46 2.85 18.38 -6.35
CA GLU A 46 1.46 18.25 -6.81
C GLU A 46 0.67 17.24 -5.95
N VAL A 47 1.27 16.09 -5.61
CA VAL A 47 0.67 15.10 -4.69
C VAL A 47 0.35 15.76 -3.34
N LYS A 48 1.32 16.48 -2.76
CA LYS A 48 1.17 17.17 -1.47
C LYS A 48 0.10 18.27 -1.54
N ALA A 49 0.03 19.01 -2.65
CA ALA A 49 -0.98 20.05 -2.84
C ALA A 49 -2.41 19.48 -2.85
N ARG A 50 -2.62 18.33 -3.52
CA ARG A 50 -3.92 17.63 -3.53
C ARG A 50 -4.30 17.12 -2.15
N ALA A 51 -3.35 16.49 -1.45
CA ALA A 51 -3.56 16.01 -0.10
C ALA A 51 -3.87 17.14 0.90
N ALA A 52 -3.17 18.29 0.79
CA ALA A 52 -3.45 19.47 1.60
C ALA A 52 -4.87 20.04 1.34
N GLY A 53 -5.37 19.88 0.11
CA GLY A 53 -6.77 20.16 -0.25
C GLY A 53 -7.78 19.13 0.26
N LYS A 54 -7.33 18.09 1.00
CA LYS A 54 -8.13 16.93 1.44
C LYS A 54 -8.72 16.11 0.29
N ASP A 55 -8.16 16.22 -0.91
CA ASP A 55 -8.51 15.39 -2.04
C ASP A 55 -7.55 14.19 -2.12
N TYR A 56 -7.72 13.27 -1.17
CA TYR A 56 -6.85 12.09 -1.05
C TYR A 56 -7.00 11.15 -2.25
N VAL A 57 -8.18 11.08 -2.87
CA VAL A 57 -8.39 10.28 -4.08
C VAL A 57 -7.56 10.85 -5.23
N ALA A 58 -7.65 12.15 -5.51
CA ALA A 58 -6.88 12.76 -6.60
C ALA A 58 -5.37 12.77 -6.33
N ALA A 59 -4.94 12.66 -5.07
CA ALA A 59 -3.51 12.53 -4.71
C ALA A 59 -2.87 11.22 -5.20
N TYR A 60 -3.67 10.25 -5.67
CA TYR A 60 -3.21 9.00 -6.28
C TYR A 60 -3.58 8.86 -7.78
N ASP A 61 -4.20 9.87 -8.39
CA ASP A 61 -4.44 9.91 -9.84
C ASP A 61 -3.18 10.36 -10.58
N TRP A 62 -2.27 9.41 -10.86
CA TRP A 62 -1.00 9.71 -11.50
C TRP A 62 -1.13 10.36 -12.88
N ASP A 63 -2.15 10.02 -13.68
CA ASP A 63 -2.41 10.69 -14.96
C ASP A 63 -2.73 12.16 -14.74
N GLY A 64 -3.64 12.45 -13.80
CA GLY A 64 -3.99 13.82 -13.44
C GLY A 64 -2.80 14.60 -12.88
N ILE A 65 -1.95 13.98 -12.05
CA ILE A 65 -0.75 14.60 -11.46
C ILE A 65 0.27 14.92 -12.56
N VAL A 66 0.60 13.95 -13.40
CA VAL A 66 1.57 14.10 -14.49
C VAL A 66 1.10 15.14 -15.49
N ALA A 67 -0.20 15.15 -15.83
CA ALA A 67 -0.78 16.18 -16.69
C ALA A 67 -0.69 17.58 -16.08
N ALA A 68 -0.89 17.74 -14.76
CA ALA A 68 -0.75 19.02 -14.07
C ALA A 68 0.70 19.53 -14.11
N VAL A 69 1.68 18.66 -13.83
CA VAL A 69 3.11 18.99 -13.94
C VAL A 69 3.50 19.30 -15.38
N GLY A 70 3.03 18.51 -16.35
CA GLY A 70 3.27 18.76 -17.78
C GLY A 70 2.79 20.13 -18.24
N ARG A 71 1.60 20.57 -17.79
CA ARG A 71 1.11 21.93 -18.05
C ARG A 71 2.02 23.01 -17.45
N ARG A 72 2.49 22.83 -16.21
CA ARG A 72 3.45 23.76 -15.55
C ARG A 72 4.74 23.89 -16.35
N LEU A 73 5.18 22.81 -17.01
CA LEU A 73 6.38 22.75 -17.84
C LEU A 73 6.12 23.04 -19.34
N SER A 74 4.93 23.53 -19.69
CA SER A 74 4.53 23.82 -21.09
C SER A 74 4.72 22.63 -22.05
N PHE A 75 4.61 21.40 -21.55
CA PHE A 75 4.65 20.17 -22.34
C PHE A 75 3.41 20.09 -23.24
N GLN A 76 3.61 19.81 -24.54
CA GLN A 76 2.55 19.83 -25.56
C GLN A 76 1.98 18.44 -25.88
N GLY A 77 2.47 17.38 -25.23
CA GLY A 77 2.01 16.01 -25.42
C GLY A 77 1.01 15.55 -24.36
N ASN A 78 0.55 14.31 -24.51
CA ASN A 78 -0.18 13.58 -23.48
C ASN A 78 0.69 12.41 -23.00
N ILE A 79 0.74 12.18 -21.69
CA ILE A 79 1.41 11.02 -21.10
C ILE A 79 0.32 10.16 -20.50
N ASP A 80 0.11 8.97 -21.07
CA ASP A 80 -0.80 7.96 -20.52
C ASP A 80 -0.04 7.09 -19.54
N VAL A 81 -0.21 7.36 -18.24
CA VAL A 81 0.51 6.65 -17.19
C VAL A 81 0.03 5.20 -17.10
N ALA A 82 -1.26 4.96 -17.35
CA ALA A 82 -1.82 3.61 -17.32
C ALA A 82 -1.28 2.75 -18.47
N GLU A 83 -1.09 3.31 -19.65
CA GLU A 83 -0.44 2.62 -20.78
C GLU A 83 1.02 2.32 -20.46
N LEU A 84 1.77 3.28 -19.91
CA LEU A 84 3.15 3.05 -19.49
C LEU A 84 3.25 1.91 -18.46
N VAL A 85 2.29 1.79 -17.54
CA VAL A 85 2.25 0.65 -16.62
C VAL A 85 2.04 -0.66 -17.36
N ARG A 86 1.06 -0.73 -18.28
CA ARG A 86 0.78 -1.94 -19.08
C ARG A 86 1.98 -2.39 -19.91
N GLU A 87 2.64 -1.46 -20.60
CA GLU A 87 3.82 -1.73 -21.42
C GLU A 87 5.02 -2.25 -20.61
N ASN A 88 5.07 -1.92 -19.31
CA ASN A 88 6.16 -2.30 -18.41
C ASN A 88 5.76 -3.37 -17.39
N CYS A 89 4.68 -4.13 -17.64
CA CYS A 89 4.37 -5.35 -16.91
C CYS A 89 5.28 -6.50 -17.37
N THR A 90 6.59 -6.35 -17.16
CA THR A 90 7.62 -7.31 -17.58
C THR A 90 8.43 -7.81 -16.36
N PRO A 91 9.05 -9.01 -16.42
CA PRO A 91 9.80 -9.57 -15.30
C PRO A 91 10.95 -8.68 -14.77
N GLU A 92 11.46 -7.76 -15.58
CA GLU A 92 12.48 -6.78 -15.18
C GLU A 92 11.93 -5.70 -14.24
N HIS A 93 10.62 -5.47 -14.24
CA HIS A 93 9.98 -4.34 -13.58
C HIS A 93 8.91 -4.74 -12.58
N ILE A 94 8.35 -5.95 -12.70
CA ILE A 94 7.34 -6.47 -11.79
C ILE A 94 7.71 -7.85 -11.26
N HIS A 95 7.38 -8.11 -10.00
CA HIS A 95 7.46 -9.44 -9.39
C HIS A 95 6.59 -9.51 -8.14
N SER A 96 6.10 -10.71 -7.82
CA SER A 96 5.53 -11.02 -6.50
C SER A 96 6.66 -11.21 -5.49
N TYR A 97 6.44 -10.81 -4.23
CA TYR A 97 7.39 -11.12 -3.16
C TYR A 97 7.45 -12.64 -2.88
N PRO A 98 8.55 -13.15 -2.29
CA PRO A 98 8.66 -14.55 -1.90
C PRO A 98 7.48 -15.01 -1.02
N GLY A 99 6.98 -16.23 -1.25
CA GLY A 99 5.91 -16.83 -0.46
C GLY A 99 4.49 -16.30 -0.72
N VAL A 100 4.32 -15.23 -1.52
CA VAL A 100 3.00 -14.61 -1.76
C VAL A 100 1.99 -15.60 -2.33
N HIS A 101 2.32 -16.28 -3.44
CA HIS A 101 1.38 -17.20 -4.09
C HIS A 101 0.96 -18.37 -3.18
N GLU A 102 1.92 -18.92 -2.44
CA GLU A 102 1.67 -20.02 -1.50
C GLU A 102 0.77 -19.56 -0.35
N THR A 103 1.10 -18.41 0.26
CA THR A 103 0.34 -17.84 1.38
C THR A 103 -1.09 -17.52 0.97
N LEU A 104 -1.29 -16.83 -0.16
CA LEU A 104 -2.62 -16.48 -0.64
C LEU A 104 -3.44 -17.72 -1.01
N ALA A 105 -2.81 -18.76 -1.57
CA ALA A 105 -3.48 -20.03 -1.85
C ALA A 105 -3.96 -20.69 -0.55
N GLN A 106 -3.08 -20.83 0.45
CA GLN A 106 -3.42 -21.44 1.73
C GLN A 106 -4.54 -20.69 2.45
N LEU A 107 -4.45 -19.36 2.54
CA LEU A 107 -5.49 -18.55 3.18
C LEU A 107 -6.84 -18.64 2.44
N LYS A 108 -6.82 -18.70 1.11
CA LYS A 108 -8.04 -18.87 0.32
C LYS A 108 -8.64 -20.27 0.51
N GLU A 109 -7.82 -21.32 0.53
CA GLU A 109 -8.23 -22.70 0.76
C GLU A 109 -8.81 -22.91 2.17
N ALA A 110 -8.29 -22.18 3.17
CA ALA A 110 -8.84 -22.12 4.51
C ALA A 110 -10.18 -21.33 4.60
N GLY A 111 -10.66 -20.75 3.49
CA GLY A 111 -11.95 -20.09 3.42
C GLY A 111 -11.95 -18.61 3.81
N HIS A 112 -10.78 -17.97 3.91
CA HIS A 112 -10.70 -16.53 4.14
C HIS A 112 -10.99 -15.75 2.85
N ALA A 113 -11.65 -14.59 2.99
CA ALA A 113 -11.86 -13.66 1.89
C ALA A 113 -10.65 -12.75 1.75
N LEU A 114 -9.93 -12.84 0.62
CA LEU A 114 -8.75 -12.04 0.34
C LEU A 114 -9.11 -10.88 -0.57
N VAL A 115 -8.77 -9.65 -0.20
CA VAL A 115 -9.14 -8.44 -0.95
C VAL A 115 -7.95 -7.53 -1.07
N ALA A 116 -7.67 -7.02 -2.27
CA ALA A 116 -6.69 -5.94 -2.42
C ALA A 116 -7.33 -4.61 -1.97
N LEU A 117 -6.64 -3.90 -1.07
CA LEU A 117 -7.02 -2.56 -0.60
C LEU A 117 -5.84 -1.61 -0.78
N THR A 118 -5.87 -0.83 -1.85
CA THR A 118 -4.72 -0.04 -2.31
C THR A 118 -5.13 1.42 -2.52
N ASN A 119 -4.18 2.33 -2.35
CA ASN A 119 -4.35 3.72 -2.76
C ASN A 119 -4.10 3.94 -4.26
N GLY A 120 -3.47 2.98 -4.95
CA GLY A 120 -3.30 3.07 -6.40
C GLY A 120 -4.62 2.82 -7.12
N PHE A 121 -4.88 3.57 -8.20
CA PHE A 121 -6.08 3.37 -9.00
C PHE A 121 -6.03 2.01 -9.73
N ALA A 122 -7.20 1.44 -9.99
CA ALA A 122 -7.38 0.14 -10.62
C ALA A 122 -6.68 0.07 -11.98
N LYS A 123 -6.70 1.17 -12.76
CA LYS A 123 -6.00 1.27 -14.05
C LYS A 123 -4.48 1.07 -13.98
N TYR A 124 -3.88 1.24 -12.81
CA TYR A 124 -2.46 0.98 -12.56
C TYR A 124 -2.22 -0.39 -11.91
N GLN A 125 -3.11 -0.79 -11.01
CA GLN A 125 -2.87 -1.97 -10.16
C GLN A 125 -3.35 -3.27 -10.80
N VAL A 126 -4.51 -3.28 -11.47
CA VAL A 126 -5.09 -4.48 -12.07
C VAL A 126 -4.19 -5.09 -13.15
N PRO A 127 -3.57 -4.33 -14.08
CA PRO A 127 -2.66 -4.93 -15.07
C PRO A 127 -1.48 -5.68 -14.44
N VAL A 128 -0.91 -5.15 -13.36
CA VAL A 128 0.20 -5.79 -12.65
C VAL A 128 -0.28 -7.05 -11.92
N LEU A 129 -1.44 -6.99 -11.25
CA LEU A 129 -2.04 -8.15 -10.59
C LEU A 129 -2.37 -9.28 -11.57
N GLU A 130 -2.86 -8.94 -12.76
CA GLU A 130 -3.14 -9.90 -13.84
C GLU A 130 -1.85 -10.52 -14.39
N ALA A 131 -0.84 -9.70 -14.69
CA ALA A 131 0.44 -10.16 -15.21
C ALA A 131 1.19 -11.08 -14.22
N LEU A 132 1.03 -10.84 -12.91
CA LEU A 132 1.58 -11.69 -11.86
C LEU A 132 0.69 -12.89 -11.51
N GLY A 133 -0.52 -12.99 -12.08
CA GLY A 133 -1.45 -14.07 -11.75
C GLY A 133 -1.97 -14.03 -10.32
N LEU A 134 -2.05 -12.84 -9.71
CA LEU A 134 -2.52 -12.66 -8.33
C LEU A 134 -4.05 -12.51 -8.25
N MET A 135 -4.70 -12.06 -9.33
CA MET A 135 -6.16 -11.88 -9.39
C MET A 135 -6.95 -13.15 -9.03
N GLN A 136 -6.40 -14.33 -9.31
CA GLN A 136 -7.07 -15.61 -9.01
C GLN A 136 -7.29 -15.85 -7.50
N TYR A 137 -6.53 -15.18 -6.62
CA TYR A 137 -6.69 -15.35 -5.17
C TYR A 137 -7.70 -14.38 -4.57
N LEU A 138 -7.95 -13.25 -5.24
CA LEU A 138 -8.68 -12.12 -4.67
C LEU A 138 -10.18 -12.24 -4.93
N ALA A 139 -10.97 -11.96 -3.90
CA ALA A 139 -12.42 -11.79 -3.97
C ALA A 139 -12.81 -10.38 -4.48
N GLY A 140 -11.87 -9.43 -4.50
CA GLY A 140 -12.09 -8.08 -5.01
C GLY A 140 -10.85 -7.20 -4.94
N VAL A 141 -10.91 -6.07 -5.62
CA VAL A 141 -9.90 -5.00 -5.61
C VAL A 141 -10.61 -3.68 -5.31
N TYR A 142 -10.25 -3.05 -4.19
CA TYR A 142 -10.80 -1.78 -3.74
C TYR A 142 -9.74 -0.70 -3.94
N THR A 143 -10.12 0.31 -4.71
CA THR A 143 -9.25 1.43 -5.08
C THR A 143 -9.97 2.77 -4.86
N PRO A 144 -9.24 3.89 -4.71
CA PRO A 144 -9.87 5.11 -4.22
C PRO A 144 -10.88 5.75 -5.17
N GLU A 145 -10.69 5.63 -6.47
CA GLU A 145 -11.60 6.17 -7.48
C GLU A 145 -12.93 5.40 -7.54
N ILE A 146 -12.95 4.16 -7.05
CA ILE A 146 -14.17 3.34 -6.96
C ILE A 146 -14.86 3.58 -5.61
N ALA A 147 -14.10 3.57 -4.52
CA ALA A 147 -14.64 3.67 -3.17
C ALA A 147 -14.96 5.12 -2.73
N GLY A 148 -14.31 6.12 -3.33
CA GLY A 148 -14.39 7.52 -2.91
C GLY A 148 -13.55 7.86 -1.68
N PHE A 149 -12.80 6.89 -1.14
CA PHE A 149 -11.94 7.03 0.03
C PHE A 149 -10.56 6.43 -0.26
N ALA A 150 -9.53 6.90 0.43
CA ALA A 150 -8.18 6.36 0.35
C ALA A 150 -7.63 6.16 1.77
N LYS A 151 -6.70 5.22 1.94
CA LYS A 151 -5.96 5.04 3.20
C LYS A 151 -5.20 6.33 3.50
N PRO A 152 -5.23 6.85 4.74
CA PRO A 152 -5.63 6.19 5.99
C PRO A 152 -7.08 6.44 6.44
N ASP A 153 -7.97 6.89 5.57
CA ASP A 153 -9.37 7.10 5.95
C ASP A 153 -9.99 5.78 6.43
N ALA A 154 -10.42 5.76 7.70
CA ALA A 154 -11.04 4.60 8.34
C ALA A 154 -12.30 4.13 7.59
N GLU A 155 -12.97 5.05 6.88
CA GLU A 155 -14.14 4.71 6.07
C GLU A 155 -13.79 3.78 4.91
N PHE A 156 -12.57 3.85 4.36
CA PHE A 156 -12.16 2.95 3.28
C PHE A 156 -12.10 1.49 3.77
N PHE A 157 -11.54 1.28 4.96
CA PHE A 157 -11.50 -0.02 5.63
C PHE A 157 -12.90 -0.49 6.04
N ALA A 158 -13.70 0.41 6.61
CA ALA A 158 -15.07 0.12 7.04
C ALA A 158 -15.98 -0.25 5.86
N ALA A 159 -15.82 0.41 4.70
CA ALA A 159 -16.57 0.11 3.49
C ALA A 159 -16.34 -1.32 3.02
N VAL A 160 -15.08 -1.74 2.88
CA VAL A 160 -14.77 -3.13 2.50
C VAL A 160 -15.31 -4.10 3.54
N ARG A 161 -15.14 -3.82 4.83
CA ARG A 161 -15.66 -4.68 5.89
C ARG A 161 -17.18 -4.86 5.82
N ARG A 162 -17.94 -3.79 5.51
CA ARG A 162 -19.40 -3.82 5.37
C ARG A 162 -19.86 -4.76 4.25
N ASP A 163 -19.12 -4.84 3.16
CA ASP A 163 -19.49 -5.67 2.00
C ASP A 163 -19.30 -7.17 2.26
N PHE A 164 -18.40 -7.54 3.17
CA PHE A 164 -18.13 -8.94 3.53
C PHE A 164 -18.78 -9.40 4.84
N GLY A 165 -18.98 -8.51 5.81
CA GLY A 165 -19.62 -8.85 7.10
C GLY A 165 -18.80 -9.80 7.99
N LEU A 166 -17.46 -9.83 7.83
CA LEU A 166 -16.55 -10.71 8.57
C LEU A 166 -15.64 -9.92 9.53
N PRO A 167 -15.02 -10.58 10.54
CA PRO A 167 -13.87 -10.01 11.25
C PRO A 167 -12.79 -9.60 10.26
N HIS A 168 -12.15 -8.45 10.51
CA HIS A 168 -11.31 -7.78 9.52
C HIS A 168 -9.88 -7.66 10.00
N LEU A 169 -8.97 -8.16 9.18
CA LEU A 169 -7.53 -7.99 9.29
C LEU A 169 -7.01 -7.24 8.06
N HIS A 170 -6.16 -6.25 8.27
CA HIS A 170 -5.46 -5.53 7.23
C HIS A 170 -3.96 -5.77 7.31
N VAL A 171 -3.36 -6.06 6.16
CA VAL A 171 -1.93 -6.27 5.99
C VAL A 171 -1.39 -5.16 5.09
N GLY A 172 -0.40 -4.43 5.57
CA GLY A 172 0.21 -3.32 4.83
C GLY A 172 1.65 -3.07 5.23
N ASP A 173 2.33 -2.22 4.48
CA ASP A 173 3.75 -1.88 4.67
C ASP A 173 3.94 -0.43 5.14
N THR A 174 2.98 0.44 4.83
CA THR A 174 3.08 1.88 5.02
C THR A 174 2.41 2.29 6.32
N VAL A 175 3.22 2.60 7.34
CA VAL A 175 2.78 2.88 8.71
C VAL A 175 1.59 3.84 8.80
N ALA A 176 1.67 5.02 8.17
CA ALA A 176 0.61 6.01 8.28
C ALA A 176 -0.66 5.58 7.55
N HIS A 177 -0.56 4.90 6.41
CA HIS A 177 -1.71 4.53 5.58
C HIS A 177 -2.37 3.24 6.08
N ASP A 178 -1.58 2.21 6.34
CA ASP A 178 -2.07 0.86 6.57
C ASP A 178 -2.29 0.56 8.04
N LEU A 179 -1.42 1.06 8.94
CA LEU A 179 -1.53 0.74 10.37
C LEU A 179 -2.48 1.70 11.07
N TRP A 180 -2.23 3.00 10.95
CA TRP A 180 -3.07 4.01 11.60
C TRP A 180 -4.52 3.95 11.11
N GLY A 181 -4.73 3.83 9.79
CA GLY A 181 -6.05 3.72 9.19
C GLY A 181 -6.80 2.44 9.62
N ALA A 182 -6.12 1.29 9.58
CA ALA A 182 -6.70 0.03 10.04
C ALA A 182 -7.05 0.07 11.53
N ASN A 183 -6.14 0.54 12.38
CA ASN A 183 -6.36 0.68 13.82
C ASN A 183 -7.59 1.56 14.13
N LYS A 184 -7.71 2.71 13.46
CA LYS A 184 -8.87 3.61 13.59
C LYS A 184 -10.18 2.97 13.16
N SER A 185 -10.15 2.06 12.18
CA SER A 185 -11.35 1.34 11.71
C SER A 185 -11.77 0.18 12.62
N GLY A 186 -10.91 -0.20 13.59
CA GLY A 186 -11.09 -1.36 14.44
C GLY A 186 -10.71 -2.69 13.78
N ALA A 187 -9.96 -2.65 12.68
CA ALA A 187 -9.38 -3.84 12.06
C ALA A 187 -8.11 -4.27 12.82
N TRP A 188 -7.82 -5.57 12.81
CA TRP A 188 -6.50 -6.07 13.17
C TRP A 188 -5.50 -5.58 12.13
N SER A 189 -4.33 -5.10 12.57
CA SER A 189 -3.31 -4.55 11.69
C SER A 189 -2.05 -5.40 11.75
N VAL A 190 -1.55 -5.78 10.57
CA VAL A 190 -0.30 -6.50 10.39
C VAL A 190 0.64 -5.64 9.57
N TRP A 191 1.80 -5.33 10.15
CA TRP A 191 2.84 -4.61 9.46
C TRP A 191 3.83 -5.56 8.78
N VAL A 192 3.90 -5.51 7.46
CA VAL A 192 4.97 -6.15 6.68
C VAL A 192 6.13 -5.16 6.59
N TYR A 193 7.25 -5.53 7.21
CA TYR A 193 8.46 -4.73 7.23
C TYR A 193 9.67 -5.60 6.88
N HIS A 194 10.05 -5.60 5.60
CA HIS A 194 11.13 -6.44 5.06
C HIS A 194 12.49 -6.24 5.75
N ASP A 195 12.72 -5.05 6.31
CA ASP A 195 13.94 -4.70 7.05
C ASP A 195 13.79 -4.88 8.57
N LEU A 196 12.87 -5.76 9.02
CA LEU A 196 12.66 -6.04 10.43
C LEU A 196 13.97 -6.56 11.05
N PRO A 197 14.48 -5.92 12.13
CA PRO A 197 15.69 -6.38 12.78
C PRO A 197 15.57 -7.84 13.20
N ARG A 198 16.63 -8.60 13.01
CA ARG A 198 16.66 -10.05 13.20
C ARG A 198 16.25 -10.43 14.62
N GLU A 199 16.69 -9.65 15.61
CA GLU A 199 16.36 -9.76 17.02
C GLU A 199 14.85 -9.63 17.31
N ILE A 200 14.09 -8.95 16.45
CA ILE A 200 12.63 -8.92 16.52
C ILE A 200 12.03 -10.06 15.70
N ALA A 201 12.53 -10.30 14.49
CA ALA A 201 12.00 -11.33 13.58
C ALA A 201 12.09 -12.76 14.17
N GLU A 202 13.12 -13.05 14.97
CA GLU A 202 13.31 -14.36 15.61
C GLU A 202 12.43 -14.59 16.86
N LEU A 203 11.73 -13.55 17.36
CA LEU A 203 10.78 -13.71 18.45
C LEU A 203 9.47 -14.37 17.97
N PRO A 204 8.74 -15.07 18.86
CA PRO A 204 7.36 -15.48 18.59
C PRO A 204 6.51 -14.30 18.12
N LEU A 205 5.61 -14.53 17.16
CA LEU A 205 4.81 -13.48 16.50
C LEU A 205 4.10 -12.55 17.49
N GLN A 206 3.58 -13.09 18.59
CA GLN A 206 2.85 -12.39 19.64
C GLN A 206 3.75 -11.51 20.52
N GLU A 207 5.06 -11.71 20.49
CA GLU A 207 6.04 -11.00 21.29
C GLU A 207 6.73 -9.86 20.51
N ARG A 208 6.75 -9.94 19.17
CA ARG A 208 7.44 -8.98 18.30
C ARG A 208 7.00 -7.53 18.54
N THR A 209 5.70 -7.31 18.72
CA THR A 209 5.13 -5.96 18.92
C THR A 209 5.44 -5.35 20.29
N ARG A 210 5.91 -6.16 21.23
CA ARG A 210 6.34 -5.71 22.57
C ARG A 210 7.82 -5.34 22.63
N HIS A 211 8.57 -5.55 21.54
CA HIS A 211 9.98 -5.22 21.52
C HIS A 211 10.19 -3.71 21.69
N PRO A 212 11.05 -3.27 22.62
CA PRO A 212 11.18 -1.85 22.98
C PRO A 212 11.65 -0.95 21.82
N GLU A 213 12.33 -1.51 20.82
CA GLU A 213 12.78 -0.74 19.66
C GLU A 213 11.68 -0.48 18.64
N LEU A 214 10.56 -1.21 18.66
CA LEU A 214 9.57 -1.16 17.58
C LEU A 214 9.00 0.25 17.37
N LEU A 215 8.71 0.96 18.46
CA LEU A 215 8.22 2.34 18.39
C LEU A 215 9.21 3.26 17.67
N SER A 216 10.50 3.11 17.94
CA SER A 216 11.54 3.90 17.24
C SER A 216 11.65 3.54 15.75
N ILE A 217 11.36 2.29 15.37
CA ILE A 217 11.33 1.87 13.96
C ILE A 217 10.13 2.54 13.27
N ILE A 218 8.96 2.54 13.92
CA ILE A 218 7.75 3.21 13.45
C ILE A 218 7.99 4.71 13.25
N GLU A 219 8.59 5.40 14.23
CA GLU A 219 8.95 6.82 14.12
C GLU A 219 9.86 7.09 12.90
N ARG A 220 10.86 6.24 12.67
CA ARG A 220 11.75 6.36 11.51
C ARG A 220 11.02 6.10 10.19
N ALA A 221 10.06 5.18 10.17
CA ALA A 221 9.24 4.92 9.00
C ALA A 221 8.32 6.13 8.69
N LEU A 222 7.66 6.68 9.70
CA LEU A 222 6.83 7.89 9.58
C LEU A 222 7.65 9.09 9.09
N ALA A 223 8.86 9.29 9.59
CA ALA A 223 9.73 10.39 9.16
C ALA A 223 10.11 10.33 7.66
N LYS A 224 10.00 9.16 7.01
CA LYS A 224 10.27 8.98 5.58
C LYS A 224 9.00 9.12 4.71
N ASP A 225 7.82 9.06 5.31
CA ASP A 225 6.56 9.12 4.60
C ASP A 225 6.29 10.55 4.11
N LEU A 226 6.04 10.68 2.80
CA LEU A 226 5.79 11.97 2.14
C LEU A 226 4.47 12.62 2.57
N MET A 227 3.52 11.82 3.05
CA MET A 227 2.14 12.21 3.35
C MET A 227 1.91 12.45 4.84
N VAL A 228 2.85 12.06 5.71
CA VAL A 228 2.72 12.19 7.17
C VAL A 228 2.42 13.62 7.62
N SER A 229 2.95 14.63 6.91
CA SER A 229 2.67 16.05 7.22
C SER A 229 1.20 16.44 7.04
N GLY A 230 0.43 15.64 6.30
CA GLY A 230 -1.01 15.80 6.13
C GLY A 230 -1.84 15.26 7.31
N TYR A 231 -1.22 14.60 8.29
CA TYR A 231 -1.87 13.97 9.45
C TYR A 231 -1.26 14.50 10.76
N PRO A 232 -1.48 15.79 11.10
CA PRO A 232 -0.81 16.43 12.24
C PRO A 232 -1.15 15.81 13.60
N GLU A 233 -2.27 15.08 13.70
CA GLU A 233 -2.68 14.37 14.90
C GLU A 233 -2.12 12.95 15.03
N LEU A 234 -1.43 12.44 14.00
CA LEU A 234 -0.87 11.09 14.00
C LEU A 234 0.31 11.00 14.97
N THR A 235 0.28 10.01 15.86
CA THR A 235 1.42 9.61 16.70
C THR A 235 1.96 8.24 16.29
N ALA A 236 3.21 7.94 16.65
CA ALA A 236 3.79 6.61 16.41
C ALA A 236 3.04 5.53 17.21
N GLU A 237 2.54 5.87 18.40
CA GLU A 237 1.75 4.99 19.25
C GLU A 237 0.43 4.60 18.59
N ASP A 238 -0.24 5.53 17.92
CA ASP A 238 -1.48 5.23 17.16
C ASP A 238 -1.24 4.25 16.00
N CYS A 239 0.01 4.11 15.57
CA CYS A 239 0.44 3.24 14.48
C CYS A 239 1.00 1.90 14.95
N LEU A 240 1.01 1.61 16.26
CA LEU A 240 1.45 0.30 16.75
C LEU A 240 0.60 -0.80 16.11
N PRO A 241 1.21 -1.74 15.39
CA PRO A 241 0.46 -2.82 14.78
C PRO A 241 0.12 -3.89 15.83
N HIS A 242 -0.88 -4.71 15.52
CA HIS A 242 -1.17 -5.89 16.34
C HIS A 242 -0.12 -6.97 16.12
N PHE A 243 0.40 -7.10 14.89
CA PHE A 243 1.50 -7.99 14.53
C PHE A 243 2.49 -7.31 13.59
N VAL A 244 3.76 -7.73 13.63
CA VAL A 244 4.79 -7.30 12.68
C VAL A 244 5.52 -8.52 12.13
N THR A 245 5.78 -8.54 10.83
CA THR A 245 6.51 -9.61 10.16
C THR A 245 7.42 -9.09 9.06
N ALA A 246 8.51 -9.81 8.79
CA ALA A 246 9.36 -9.58 7.64
C ALA A 246 8.84 -10.28 6.37
N GLU A 247 8.07 -11.35 6.51
CA GLU A 247 7.69 -12.23 5.40
C GLU A 247 6.20 -12.52 5.42
N ILE A 248 5.58 -12.54 4.25
CA ILE A 248 4.14 -12.72 4.13
C ILE A 248 3.67 -14.12 4.61
N SER A 249 4.54 -15.12 4.59
CA SER A 249 4.23 -16.49 5.04
C SER A 249 3.78 -16.56 6.49
N ASP A 250 4.22 -15.63 7.34
CA ASP A 250 3.78 -15.55 8.74
C ASP A 250 2.28 -15.24 8.85
N LEU A 251 1.62 -14.75 7.79
CA LEU A 251 0.19 -14.43 7.82
C LEU A 251 -0.69 -15.64 8.13
N VAL A 252 -0.28 -16.85 7.76
CA VAL A 252 -1.06 -18.06 8.06
C VAL A 252 -1.19 -18.23 9.56
N GLU A 253 -0.07 -18.19 10.30
CA GLU A 253 -0.07 -18.29 11.76
C GLU A 253 -0.72 -17.06 12.41
N ILE A 254 -0.49 -15.85 11.89
CA ILE A 254 -1.12 -14.63 12.43
C ILE A 254 -2.65 -14.72 12.37
N VAL A 255 -3.20 -15.22 11.26
CA VAL A 255 -4.66 -15.38 11.09
C VAL A 255 -5.22 -16.36 12.11
N GLU A 256 -4.57 -17.50 12.33
CA GLU A 256 -4.96 -18.48 13.36
C GLU A 256 -4.97 -17.85 14.76
N LEU A 257 -3.96 -17.05 15.09
CA LEU A 257 -3.89 -16.35 16.37
C LEU A 257 -5.02 -15.34 16.57
N VAL A 258 -5.34 -14.58 15.52
CA VAL A 258 -6.44 -13.60 15.55
C VAL A 258 -7.80 -14.29 15.69
N GLU A 259 -8.01 -15.43 15.04
CA GLU A 259 -9.23 -16.23 15.23
C GLU A 259 -9.34 -16.73 16.67
N GLY A 260 -8.24 -17.27 17.23
CA GLY A 260 -8.18 -17.69 18.63
C GLY A 260 -8.49 -16.57 19.63
N TYR A 261 -8.02 -15.34 19.38
CA TYR A 261 -8.37 -14.18 20.23
C TYR A 261 -9.83 -13.76 20.08
N THR A 262 -10.40 -13.88 18.88
CA THR A 262 -11.80 -13.50 18.62
C THR A 262 -12.76 -14.50 19.27
N GLU A 263 -12.44 -15.79 19.26
CA GLU A 263 -13.21 -16.83 19.94
C GLU A 263 -13.17 -16.69 21.46
N ALA A 264 -12.00 -16.36 22.04
CA ALA A 264 -11.86 -16.20 23.49
C ALA A 264 -12.59 -14.96 24.06
N ALA A 265 -12.98 -14.01 23.21
CA ALA A 265 -13.68 -12.78 23.60
C ALA A 265 -15.22 -12.89 23.56
N GLN A 266 -15.76 -14.03 23.08
CA GLN A 266 -17.21 -14.34 23.03
C GLN A 266 -17.65 -15.18 24.23
#